data_AF-A0A064C579-F1
#
_entry.id   AF-A0A064C579-F1
#
_cell.length_a   1.000
_cell.length_b   1.000
_cell.length_c   1.000
_cell.angle_alpha   90.00
_cell.angle_beta   90.00
_cell.angle_gamma   90.00
#
_symmetry.space_group_name_H-M   'P 1'
#
loop_
_entity.id
_entity.type
_entity.pdbx_description
1 polymer ?
#
loop_
_entity_poly.entity_id
_entity_poly.type
_entity_poly.pdbx_seq_one_letter_code
_entity_poly.pdbx_strand_id
1 'polypeptide(L)'
;MEFFDKFHALCFGFLVLIIVITVPYTINHGDFFQNESALIIVSLLVTSLSVAYARKFEMISFGMLSKKQLLLFIAIFLLSVLETLVYIHFFAVSSGSGVQHLAEVSRGISLSLILTTSVFGPIQEELIFRGLLQGAVFDNSWLGLVLTSSLFSFMHGPSNVPSFIFYLLGGLLLGFAYKKSQNLWVSTLVHMLYNSWPLLYYL
;
A
#
# COMPACT_ATOMS: atom_id res chain seq x y z
N MET A 1 9.84 -16.38 -15.89
CA MET A 1 8.46 -16.29 -16.37
C MET A 1 8.49 -16.08 -17.87
N GLU A 2 7.63 -16.77 -18.60
CA GLU A 2 7.47 -16.54 -20.04
C GLU A 2 6.83 -15.17 -20.28
N PHE A 3 6.96 -14.61 -21.48
CA PHE A 3 6.40 -13.30 -21.81
C PHE A 3 4.89 -13.22 -21.53
N PHE A 4 4.16 -14.31 -21.79
CA PHE A 4 2.73 -14.41 -21.53
C PHE A 4 2.40 -14.19 -20.04
N ASP A 5 3.15 -14.80 -19.13
CA ASP A 5 2.91 -14.68 -17.68
C ASP A 5 3.09 -13.24 -17.20
N LYS A 6 4.11 -12.55 -17.73
CA LYS A 6 4.38 -11.14 -17.40
C LYS A 6 3.28 -10.22 -17.91
N PHE A 7 2.86 -10.43 -19.15
CA PHE A 7 1.77 -9.66 -19.74
C PHE A 7 0.44 -9.90 -19.00
N HIS A 8 0.17 -11.14 -18.62
CA HIS A 8 -1.00 -11.50 -17.81
C HIS A 8 -0.98 -10.80 -16.45
N ALA A 9 0.15 -10.85 -15.73
CA ALA A 9 0.30 -10.17 -14.44
C ALA A 9 0.11 -8.65 -14.57
N LEU A 10 0.63 -8.04 -15.64
CA LEU A 10 0.46 -6.61 -15.92
C LEU A 10 -1.02 -6.24 -16.14
N CYS A 11 -1.71 -6.96 -17.03
CA CYS A 11 -3.12 -6.73 -17.33
C CYS A 11 -4.01 -6.94 -16.09
N PHE A 12 -3.73 -7.99 -15.31
CA PHE A 12 -4.45 -8.25 -14.07
C PHE A 12 -4.20 -7.15 -13.03
N GLY A 13 -2.95 -6.72 -12.84
CA GLY A 13 -2.62 -5.63 -11.91
C GLY A 13 -3.31 -4.32 -12.27
N PHE A 14 -3.37 -3.97 -13.56
CA PHE A 14 -4.07 -2.78 -14.03
C PHE A 14 -5.59 -2.86 -13.79
N LEU A 15 -6.19 -4.04 -14.04
CA LEU A 15 -7.61 -4.27 -13.75
C LEU A 15 -7.92 -4.11 -12.25
N VAL A 16 -7.13 -4.74 -11.38
CA VAL A 16 -7.31 -4.62 -9.92
C VAL A 16 -7.15 -3.17 -9.50
N LEU A 17 -6.16 -2.43 -10.03
CA LEU A 17 -5.97 -1.01 -9.73
C LEU A 17 -7.21 -0.18 -10.06
N ILE A 18 -7.80 -0.36 -11.25
CA ILE A 18 -9.02 0.35 -11.65
C ILE A 18 -10.17 0.04 -10.69
N ILE A 19 -10.37 -1.23 -10.35
CA ILE A 19 -11.45 -1.66 -9.45
C ILE A 19 -11.27 -1.03 -8.07
N VAL A 20 -10.05 -1.09 -7.52
CA VAL A 20 -9.72 -0.57 -6.19
C VAL A 20 -9.90 0.94 -6.09
N ILE A 21 -9.65 1.68 -7.17
CA ILE A 21 -9.85 3.13 -7.17
C ILE A 21 -11.33 3.49 -7.36
N THR A 22 -12.01 2.86 -8.33
CA THR A 22 -13.33 3.30 -8.78
C THR A 22 -14.50 2.76 -7.95
N VAL A 23 -14.42 1.51 -7.49
CA VAL A 23 -15.53 0.88 -6.77
C VAL A 23 -15.77 1.50 -5.39
N PRO A 24 -14.75 1.71 -4.54
CA PRO A 24 -14.94 2.39 -3.26
C PRO A 24 -15.59 3.77 -3.41
N TYR A 25 -15.09 4.59 -4.34
CA TYR A 25 -15.62 5.92 -4.60
C TYR A 25 -17.08 5.90 -5.07
N THR A 26 -17.48 4.88 -5.84
CA THR A 26 -18.87 4.72 -6.28
C THR A 26 -19.80 4.38 -5.12
N ILE A 27 -19.29 3.73 -4.07
CA ILE A 27 -20.09 3.32 -2.90
C ILE A 27 -20.21 4.47 -1.89
N ASN A 28 -19.10 5.16 -1.60
CA ASN A 28 -19.03 6.11 -0.50
C ASN A 28 -18.94 7.59 -0.92
N HIS A 29 -18.73 7.87 -2.21
CA HIS A 29 -18.54 9.22 -2.77
C HIS A 29 -17.47 10.07 -2.06
N GLY A 30 -16.50 9.41 -1.42
CA GLY A 30 -15.45 10.05 -0.61
C GLY A 30 -15.79 10.28 0.87
N ASP A 31 -17.03 10.04 1.33
CA ASP A 31 -17.36 10.06 2.77
C ASP A 31 -17.37 8.63 3.32
N PHE A 32 -16.39 8.29 4.16
CA PHE A 32 -16.26 6.95 4.72
C PHE A 32 -17.41 6.54 5.68
N PHE A 33 -18.21 7.47 6.18
CA PHE A 33 -19.43 7.14 6.93
C PHE A 33 -20.60 6.71 6.02
N GLN A 34 -20.53 7.04 4.73
CA GLN A 34 -21.57 6.70 3.77
C GLN A 34 -21.42 5.25 3.29
N ASN A 35 -22.49 4.47 3.41
CA ASN A 35 -22.54 3.06 2.96
C ASN A 35 -21.42 2.18 3.53
N GLU A 36 -20.98 2.47 4.75
CA GLU A 36 -19.82 1.85 5.41
C GLU A 36 -19.79 0.32 5.32
N SER A 37 -20.88 -0.36 5.70
CA SER A 37 -20.95 -1.83 5.64
C SER A 37 -20.76 -2.38 4.22
N ALA A 38 -21.34 -1.73 3.21
CA ALA A 38 -21.19 -2.14 1.82
C ALA A 38 -19.74 -1.94 1.35
N LEU A 39 -19.11 -0.82 1.71
CA LEU A 39 -17.71 -0.55 1.39
C LEU A 39 -16.79 -1.61 2.00
N ILE A 40 -17.01 -2.00 3.26
CA ILE A 40 -16.21 -3.04 3.93
C ILE A 40 -16.38 -4.39 3.24
N ILE A 41 -17.62 -4.83 2.98
CA ILE A 41 -17.92 -6.13 2.36
C ILE A 41 -17.30 -6.21 0.96
N VAL A 42 -17.48 -5.16 0.15
CA VAL A 42 -16.94 -5.12 -1.22
C VAL A 42 -15.41 -5.07 -1.19
N SER A 43 -14.80 -4.28 -0.31
CA SER A 43 -13.33 -4.21 -0.20
C SER A 43 -12.73 -5.54 0.22
N LEU A 44 -13.37 -6.24 1.17
CA LEU A 44 -12.96 -7.59 1.58
C LEU A 44 -13.06 -8.58 0.41
N LEU A 45 -14.17 -8.56 -0.34
CA LEU A 45 -14.39 -9.43 -1.48
C LEU A 45 -13.35 -9.18 -2.59
N VAL A 46 -13.16 -7.92 -3.00
CA VAL A 46 -12.19 -7.54 -4.04
C VAL A 46 -10.78 -7.93 -3.62
N THR A 47 -10.39 -7.65 -2.37
CA THR A 47 -9.06 -8.02 -1.85
C THR A 47 -8.87 -9.54 -1.87
N SER A 48 -9.84 -10.28 -1.34
CA SER A 48 -9.76 -11.75 -1.22
C SER A 48 -9.71 -12.41 -2.60
N LEU A 49 -10.55 -11.98 -3.54
CA LEU A 49 -10.56 -12.48 -4.91
C LEU A 49 -9.27 -12.15 -5.64
N SER A 50 -8.75 -10.92 -5.48
CA SER A 50 -7.52 -10.50 -6.14
C SER A 50 -6.32 -11.30 -5.65
N VAL A 51 -6.22 -11.50 -4.34
CA VAL A 51 -5.17 -12.32 -3.72
C VAL A 51 -5.31 -13.79 -4.13
N ALA A 52 -6.53 -14.36 -4.09
CA ALA A 52 -6.77 -15.75 -4.48
C ALA A 52 -6.42 -15.99 -5.95
N TYR A 53 -6.78 -15.06 -6.83
CA TYR A 53 -6.44 -15.12 -8.25
C TYR A 53 -4.92 -15.07 -8.46
N ALA A 54 -4.24 -14.09 -7.88
CA ALA A 54 -2.78 -13.96 -8.01
C ALA A 54 -2.03 -15.19 -7.48
N ARG A 55 -2.50 -15.81 -6.38
CA ARG A 55 -1.95 -17.06 -5.87
C ARG A 55 -2.18 -18.24 -6.81
N LYS A 56 -3.39 -18.35 -7.39
CA LYS A 56 -3.75 -19.44 -8.31
C LYS A 56 -2.83 -19.47 -9.53
N PHE A 57 -2.39 -18.31 -10.00
CA PHE A 57 -1.48 -18.16 -11.12
C PHE A 57 -0.01 -17.98 -10.70
N GLU A 58 0.32 -18.30 -9.44
CA GLU A 58 1.69 -18.29 -8.89
C GLU A 58 2.42 -16.95 -9.04
N MET A 59 1.68 -15.85 -9.20
CA MET A 59 2.23 -14.50 -9.36
C MET A 59 2.79 -13.93 -8.05
N ILE A 60 2.33 -14.48 -6.91
CA ILE A 60 2.72 -14.05 -5.57
C ILE A 60 2.98 -15.24 -4.65
N SER A 61 3.87 -15.03 -3.69
CA SER A 61 4.21 -16.01 -2.66
C SER A 61 3.94 -15.44 -1.26
N PHE A 62 3.32 -16.27 -0.43
CA PHE A 62 3.17 -16.04 1.00
C PHE A 62 3.89 -17.16 1.75
N GLY A 63 4.85 -16.78 2.60
CA GLY A 63 5.58 -17.71 3.44
C GLY A 63 5.45 -17.35 4.92
N MET A 64 5.79 -18.30 5.79
CA MET A 64 5.97 -18.01 7.21
C MET A 64 7.15 -17.05 7.42
N LEU A 65 7.03 -16.16 8.40
CA LEU A 65 8.08 -15.21 8.75
C LEU A 65 9.23 -15.93 9.45
N SER A 66 10.39 -15.96 8.81
CA SER A 66 11.64 -16.36 9.48
C SER A 66 12.10 -15.27 10.46
N LYS A 67 12.99 -15.62 11.41
CA LYS A 67 13.62 -14.63 12.31
C LYS A 67 14.32 -13.49 11.55
N LYS A 68 14.98 -13.79 10.43
CA LYS A 68 15.62 -12.77 9.58
C LYS A 68 14.59 -11.84 8.94
N GLN A 69 13.47 -12.37 8.46
CA GLN A 69 12.38 -11.58 7.90
C GLN A 69 11.66 -10.75 8.96
N LEU A 70 11.56 -11.25 10.21
CA LEU A 70 11.04 -10.48 11.33
C LEU A 70 11.94 -9.28 11.66
N LEU A 71 13.27 -9.48 11.71
CA LEU A 71 14.21 -8.38 11.91
C LEU A 71 14.16 -7.36 10.76
N LEU A 72 14.05 -7.83 9.52
CA LEU A 72 13.87 -6.97 8.35
C LEU A 72 12.57 -6.16 8.46
N PHE A 73 11.46 -6.81 8.82
CA PHE A 73 10.18 -6.15 9.08
C PHE A 73 10.33 -5.03 10.12
N ILE A 74 10.94 -5.32 11.29
CA ILE A 74 11.14 -4.32 12.35
C ILE A 74 12.00 -3.17 11.84
N ALA A 75 13.12 -3.46 11.18
CA ALA A 75 14.04 -2.44 10.67
C ALA A 75 13.36 -1.50 9.66
N ILE A 76 12.63 -2.07 8.70
CA ILE A 76 11.94 -1.27 7.68
C ILE A 76 10.80 -0.47 8.30
N PHE A 77 10.03 -1.05 9.23
CA PHE A 77 9.00 -0.31 9.96
C PHE A 77 9.57 0.90 10.71
N LEU A 78 10.67 0.73 11.46
CA LEU A 78 11.32 1.84 12.16
C LEU A 78 11.86 2.91 11.20
N LEU A 79 12.38 2.52 10.04
CA LEU A 79 12.81 3.45 9.01
C LEU A 79 11.64 4.23 8.41
N SER A 80 10.50 3.60 8.15
CA SER A 80 9.28 4.26 7.69
C SER A 80 8.74 5.25 8.73
N VAL A 81 8.79 4.90 10.02
CA VAL A 81 8.42 5.84 11.09
C VAL A 81 9.38 7.04 11.12
N LEU A 82 10.69 6.78 11.04
CA LEU A 82 11.70 7.85 11.01
C LEU A 82 11.50 8.79 9.81
N GLU A 83 11.26 8.23 8.63
CA GLU A 83 10.93 8.97 7.41
C GLU A 83 9.76 9.93 7.65
N THR A 84 8.67 9.43 8.22
CA THR A 84 7.48 10.25 8.52
C THR A 84 7.76 11.35 9.54
N LEU A 85 8.54 11.05 10.59
CA LEU A 85 8.92 12.05 11.58
C LEU A 85 9.77 13.17 10.94
N VAL A 86 10.72 12.81 10.07
CA VAL A 86 11.53 13.78 9.31
C VAL A 86 10.63 14.60 8.39
N TYR A 87 9.73 13.95 7.64
CA TYR A 87 8.82 14.64 6.74
C TYR A 87 7.94 15.65 7.48
N ILE A 88 7.36 15.25 8.61
CA ILE A 88 6.50 16.12 9.41
C ILE A 88 7.29 17.31 9.98
N HIS A 89 8.48 17.06 10.52
CA HIS A 89 9.31 18.09 11.14
C HIS A 89 9.72 19.20 10.16
N PHE A 90 10.03 18.84 8.91
CA PHE A 90 10.57 19.79 7.93
C PHE A 90 9.53 20.29 6.90
N PHE A 91 8.48 19.51 6.60
CA PHE A 91 7.63 19.76 5.43
C PHE A 91 6.11 19.71 5.66
N ALA A 92 5.59 19.14 6.76
CA ALA A 92 4.12 19.00 6.92
C ALA A 92 3.38 20.33 7.11
N VAL A 93 4.03 21.37 7.64
CA VAL A 93 3.41 22.69 7.81
C VAL A 93 3.16 23.37 6.45
N SER A 94 3.99 23.10 5.45
CA SER A 94 3.89 23.71 4.12
C SER A 94 2.97 22.95 3.16
N SER A 95 2.54 21.72 3.49
CA SER A 95 1.67 20.90 2.64
C SER A 95 0.15 21.11 2.88
N GLY A 96 -0.26 21.82 3.93
CA GLY A 96 -1.68 22.03 4.28
C GLY A 96 -2.43 20.76 4.73
N SER A 97 -1.78 19.60 4.69
CA SER A 97 -2.34 18.28 5.00
C SER A 97 -2.80 18.14 6.47
N GLY A 98 -2.17 18.88 7.40
CA GLY A 98 -2.57 18.88 8.80
C GLY A 98 -3.99 19.41 9.03
N VAL A 99 -4.45 20.37 8.23
CA VAL A 99 -5.78 20.98 8.38
C VAL A 99 -6.89 20.05 7.87
N GLN A 100 -6.67 19.37 6.75
CA GLN A 100 -7.60 18.35 6.24
C GLN A 100 -7.72 17.17 7.21
N HIS A 101 -6.60 16.73 7.79
CA HIS A 101 -6.58 15.62 8.73
C HIS A 101 -7.34 15.95 10.03
N LEU A 102 -7.19 17.16 10.56
CA LEU A 102 -7.95 17.63 11.73
C LEU A 102 -9.46 17.71 11.47
N ALA A 103 -9.87 18.10 10.25
CA ALA A 103 -11.28 18.18 9.89
C ALA A 103 -11.95 16.79 9.85
N GLU A 104 -11.27 15.78 9.31
CA GLU A 104 -11.81 14.41 9.32
C GLU A 104 -11.90 13.81 10.72
N VAL A 105 -10.85 13.98 11.54
CA VAL A 105 -10.81 13.47 12.92
C VAL A 105 -11.91 14.09 13.79
N SER A 106 -12.29 15.35 13.56
CA SER A 106 -13.34 16.03 14.32
C SER A 106 -14.73 15.38 14.20
N ARG A 107 -14.98 14.60 13.14
CA ARG A 107 -16.22 13.81 12.95
C ARG A 107 -16.14 12.42 13.56
N GLY A 108 -15.01 12.05 14.17
CA GLY A 108 -14.68 10.68 14.55
C GLY A 108 -14.09 9.88 13.38
N ILE A 109 -13.65 8.66 13.66
CA ILE A 109 -13.03 7.77 12.66
C ILE A 109 -13.98 6.60 12.40
N SER A 110 -14.42 6.44 11.14
CA SER A 110 -15.27 5.31 10.76
C SER A 110 -14.47 4.01 10.69
N LEU A 111 -15.15 2.88 10.90
CA LEU A 111 -14.55 1.55 10.78
C LEU A 111 -14.13 1.26 9.33
N SER A 112 -14.90 1.70 8.34
CA SER A 112 -14.52 1.60 6.92
C SER A 112 -13.21 2.32 6.62
N LEU A 113 -13.00 3.53 7.18
CA LEU A 113 -11.75 4.27 7.00
C LEU A 113 -10.59 3.46 7.56
N ILE A 114 -10.69 3.00 8.82
CA ILE A 114 -9.66 2.18 9.48
C ILE A 114 -9.33 0.95 8.62
N LEU A 115 -10.34 0.16 8.24
CA LEU A 115 -10.12 -1.09 7.51
C LEU A 115 -9.59 -0.86 6.10
N THR A 116 -10.07 0.16 5.38
CA THR A 116 -9.63 0.44 4.01
C THR A 116 -8.21 1.01 3.97
N THR A 117 -7.84 1.93 4.86
CA THR A 117 -6.49 2.54 4.85
C THR A 117 -5.42 1.67 5.51
N SER A 118 -5.81 0.85 6.49
CA SER A 118 -4.84 0.10 7.32
C SER A 118 -4.75 -1.38 6.97
N VAL A 119 -5.75 -1.94 6.27
CA VAL A 119 -5.79 -3.37 5.95
C VAL A 119 -5.95 -3.60 4.45
N PHE A 120 -7.10 -3.22 3.88
CA PHE A 120 -7.41 -3.58 2.48
C PHE A 120 -6.51 -2.84 1.48
N GLY A 121 -6.32 -1.53 1.64
CA GLY A 121 -5.44 -0.71 0.83
C GLY A 121 -4.01 -1.26 0.81
N PRO A 122 -3.34 -1.41 1.97
CA PRO A 122 -1.99 -1.98 2.03
C PRO A 122 -1.86 -3.36 1.36
N ILE A 123 -2.84 -4.26 1.53
CA ILE A 123 -2.80 -5.57 0.85
C ILE A 123 -2.90 -5.42 -0.68
N GLN A 124 -3.82 -4.59 -1.16
CA GLN A 124 -4.05 -4.36 -2.58
C GLN A 124 -2.87 -3.64 -3.25
N GLU A 125 -2.32 -2.63 -2.59
CA GLU A 125 -1.15 -1.89 -3.07
C GLU A 125 0.08 -2.79 -3.12
N GLU A 126 0.37 -3.56 -2.07
CA GLU A 126 1.51 -4.47 -2.10
C GLU A 126 1.33 -5.59 -3.13
N LEU A 127 0.11 -6.10 -3.30
CA LEU A 127 -0.22 -7.03 -4.38
C LEU A 127 0.15 -6.44 -5.74
N ILE A 128 -0.33 -5.24 -6.07
CA ILE A 128 -0.12 -4.59 -7.37
C ILE A 128 1.36 -4.23 -7.56
N PHE A 129 1.93 -3.46 -6.64
CA PHE A 129 3.25 -2.86 -6.84
C PHE A 129 4.40 -3.84 -6.58
N ARG A 130 4.30 -4.71 -5.57
CA ARG A 130 5.40 -5.60 -5.16
C ARG A 130 5.22 -6.98 -5.75
N GLY A 131 4.03 -7.57 -5.61
CA GLY A 131 3.72 -8.87 -6.18
C GLY A 131 3.75 -8.85 -7.71
N LEU A 132 2.83 -8.12 -8.33
CA LEU A 132 2.60 -8.17 -9.77
C LEU A 132 3.63 -7.37 -10.55
N LEU A 133 3.78 -6.07 -10.28
CA LEU A 133 4.70 -5.23 -11.07
C LEU A 133 6.16 -5.56 -10.75
N GLN A 134 6.61 -5.37 -9.50
CA GLN A 134 8.01 -5.58 -9.16
C GLN A 134 8.39 -7.07 -9.30
N GLY A 135 7.62 -7.98 -8.70
CA GLY A 135 7.87 -9.41 -8.67
C GLY A 135 7.68 -10.07 -10.03
N ALA A 136 6.44 -10.07 -10.55
CA ALA A 136 6.11 -10.82 -11.77
C ALA A 136 6.61 -10.14 -13.05
N VAL A 137 6.38 -8.84 -13.25
CA VAL A 137 6.74 -8.14 -14.50
C VAL A 137 8.25 -7.88 -14.58
N PHE A 138 8.84 -7.34 -13.51
CA PHE A 138 10.25 -6.93 -13.48
C PHE A 138 11.20 -7.96 -12.84
N ASP A 139 10.76 -9.20 -12.63
CA ASP A 139 11.53 -10.30 -12.01
C ASP A 139 12.21 -9.92 -10.69
N ASN A 140 11.54 -9.08 -9.91
CA ASN A 140 12.02 -8.51 -8.67
C ASN A 140 13.41 -7.84 -8.79
N SER A 141 13.73 -7.27 -9.95
CA SER A 141 15.00 -6.59 -10.22
C SER A 141 15.14 -5.27 -9.44
N TRP A 142 16.37 -4.75 -9.32
CA TRP A 142 16.60 -3.44 -8.70
C TRP A 142 15.97 -2.30 -9.53
N LEU A 143 16.02 -2.41 -10.86
CA LEU A 143 15.33 -1.48 -11.74
C LEU A 143 13.82 -1.53 -11.51
N GLY A 144 13.24 -2.74 -11.44
CA GLY A 144 11.83 -2.94 -11.12
C GLY A 144 11.42 -2.26 -9.83
N LEU A 145 12.20 -2.46 -8.77
CA LEU A 145 11.98 -1.81 -7.47
C LEU A 145 11.92 -0.28 -7.58
N VAL A 146 12.89 0.35 -8.26
CA VAL A 146 12.93 1.81 -8.42
C VAL A 146 11.76 2.32 -9.26
N LEU A 147 11.45 1.64 -10.36
CA LEU A 147 10.35 2.02 -11.27
C LEU A 147 8.99 1.90 -10.58
N THR A 148 8.73 0.80 -9.88
CA THR A 148 7.44 0.61 -9.20
C THR A 148 7.29 1.52 -7.99
N SER A 149 8.38 1.83 -7.28
CA SER A 149 8.37 2.82 -6.19
C SER A 149 8.11 4.24 -6.70
N SER A 150 8.64 4.58 -7.87
CA SER A 150 8.37 5.86 -8.53
C SER A 150 6.90 5.96 -8.97
N LEU A 151 6.37 4.90 -9.57
CA LEU A 151 4.95 4.84 -9.95
C LEU A 151 4.04 4.91 -8.72
N PHE A 152 4.39 4.19 -7.64
CA PHE A 152 3.69 4.25 -6.36
C PHE A 152 3.60 5.69 -5.84
N SER A 153 4.71 6.43 -5.90
CA SER A 153 4.75 7.84 -5.52
C SER A 153 3.82 8.71 -6.37
N PHE A 154 3.87 8.59 -7.69
CA PHE A 154 2.96 9.35 -8.57
C PHE A 154 1.49 9.04 -8.31
N MET A 155 1.15 7.77 -8.05
CA MET A 155 -0.22 7.35 -7.76
C MET A 155 -0.77 7.91 -6.44
N HIS A 156 0.10 8.32 -5.51
CA HIS A 156 -0.29 9.01 -4.27
C HIS A 156 -0.57 10.50 -4.47
N GLY A 157 -0.48 11.03 -5.69
CA GLY A 157 -0.86 12.40 -6.03
C GLY A 157 -0.06 13.48 -5.28
N PRO A 158 1.29 13.44 -5.29
CA PRO A 158 2.10 14.40 -4.57
C PRO A 158 1.88 15.82 -5.09
N SER A 159 1.71 16.77 -4.18
CA SER A 159 1.45 18.19 -4.51
C SER A 159 2.73 18.99 -4.73
N ASN A 160 3.89 18.44 -4.35
CA ASN A 160 5.19 19.09 -4.45
C ASN A 160 6.34 18.06 -4.44
N VAL A 161 7.56 18.52 -4.67
CA VAL A 161 8.74 17.65 -4.70
C VAL A 161 8.98 16.92 -3.36
N PRO A 162 8.88 17.56 -2.17
CA PRO A 162 9.00 16.84 -0.90
C PRO A 162 8.00 15.69 -0.73
N SER A 163 6.72 15.89 -1.05
CA SER A 163 5.70 14.83 -0.96
C SER A 163 5.95 13.70 -1.98
N PHE A 164 6.45 14.02 -3.17
CA PHE A 164 6.90 12.99 -4.13
C PHE A 164 8.05 12.15 -3.56
N ILE A 165 9.05 12.80 -2.95
CA ILE A 165 10.19 12.11 -2.34
C ILE A 165 9.75 11.25 -1.17
N PHE A 166 8.81 11.72 -0.35
CA PHE A 166 8.21 10.94 0.73
C PHE A 166 7.57 9.65 0.21
N TYR A 167 6.59 9.73 -0.69
CA TYR A 167 5.98 8.49 -1.21
C TYR A 167 6.97 7.61 -1.99
N LEU A 168 7.99 8.19 -2.63
CA LEU A 168 9.06 7.43 -3.28
C LEU A 168 9.89 6.64 -2.26
N LEU A 169 10.32 7.27 -1.17
CA LEU A 169 11.12 6.62 -0.12
C LEU A 169 10.34 5.51 0.58
N GLY A 170 9.10 5.76 0.99
CA GLY A 170 8.20 4.71 1.48
C GLY A 170 8.04 3.58 0.46
N GLY A 171 7.91 3.95 -0.82
CA GLY A 171 7.90 3.02 -1.94
C GLY A 171 9.13 2.09 -1.98
N LEU A 172 10.32 2.69 -1.92
CA LEU A 172 11.62 2.01 -1.95
C LEU A 172 11.82 1.11 -0.72
N LEU A 173 11.40 1.55 0.46
CA LEU A 173 11.48 0.79 1.71
C LEU A 173 10.65 -0.50 1.62
N LEU A 174 9.39 -0.41 1.22
CA LEU A 174 8.50 -1.56 1.03
C LEU A 174 8.99 -2.48 -0.10
N GLY A 175 9.42 -1.90 -1.23
CA GLY A 175 9.99 -2.64 -2.35
C GLY A 175 11.27 -3.39 -1.97
N PHE A 176 12.12 -2.80 -1.15
CA PHE A 176 13.33 -3.44 -0.62
C PHE A 176 13.00 -4.57 0.36
N ALA A 177 12.02 -4.36 1.24
CA ALA A 177 11.54 -5.40 2.16
C ALA A 177 11.11 -6.65 1.38
N TYR A 178 10.29 -6.48 0.34
CA TYR A 178 9.87 -7.58 -0.54
C TYR A 178 11.04 -8.19 -1.31
N LYS A 179 11.94 -7.37 -1.88
CA LYS A 179 13.11 -7.87 -2.64
C LYS A 179 14.02 -8.74 -1.80
N LYS A 180 14.23 -8.40 -0.52
CA LYS A 180 15.07 -9.17 0.39
C LYS A 180 14.36 -10.39 0.98
N SER A 181 13.04 -10.32 1.15
CA SER A 181 12.29 -11.42 1.76
C SER A 181 11.81 -12.48 0.76
N GLN A 182 11.55 -12.10 -0.50
CA GLN A 182 10.76 -12.87 -1.47
C GLN A 182 9.41 -13.38 -0.88
N ASN A 183 8.89 -12.65 0.09
CA ASN A 183 7.68 -12.97 0.82
C ASN A 183 6.86 -11.70 0.96
N LEU A 184 5.71 -11.67 0.28
CA LEU A 184 4.87 -10.48 0.21
C LEU A 184 4.37 -10.03 1.59
N TRP A 185 4.21 -10.98 2.53
CA TRP A 185 3.80 -10.65 3.90
C TRP A 185 4.75 -9.69 4.61
N VAL A 186 6.05 -9.71 4.30
CA VAL A 186 7.00 -8.82 5.00
C VAL A 186 6.70 -7.37 4.68
N SER A 187 6.54 -7.00 3.41
CA SER A 187 6.23 -5.62 3.04
C SER A 187 4.78 -5.25 3.38
N THR A 188 3.81 -6.15 3.16
CA THR A 188 2.41 -5.93 3.53
C THR A 188 2.22 -5.65 5.01
N LEU A 189 2.85 -6.42 5.89
CA LEU A 189 2.72 -6.17 7.33
C LEU A 189 3.38 -4.86 7.74
N VAL A 190 4.54 -4.50 7.16
CA VAL A 190 5.16 -3.19 7.42
C VAL A 190 4.16 -2.10 7.04
N HIS A 191 3.58 -2.19 5.85
CA HIS A 191 2.66 -1.19 5.33
C HIS A 191 1.38 -1.07 6.17
N MET A 192 0.77 -2.21 6.55
CA MET A 192 -0.40 -2.23 7.43
C MET A 192 -0.11 -1.58 8.78
N LEU A 193 1.01 -1.95 9.42
CA LEU A 193 1.36 -1.41 10.73
C LEU A 193 1.73 0.07 10.65
N TYR A 194 2.43 0.47 9.58
CA TYR A 194 2.77 1.85 9.30
C TYR A 194 1.52 2.72 9.12
N ASN A 195 0.52 2.28 8.34
CA ASN A 195 -0.73 3.04 8.17
C ASN A 195 -1.62 3.03 9.42
N SER A 196 -1.55 1.97 10.23
CA SER A 196 -2.31 1.88 11.48
C SER A 196 -1.73 2.78 12.58
N TRP A 197 -0.40 2.98 12.60
CA TRP A 197 0.30 3.68 13.69
C TRP A 197 -0.26 5.09 13.96
N PRO A 198 -0.49 5.97 12.97
CA PRO A 198 -1.10 7.27 13.19
C PRO A 198 -2.53 7.21 13.77
N LEU A 199 -3.29 6.15 13.50
CA LEU A 199 -4.66 6.02 13.99
C LEU A 199 -4.74 5.79 15.50
N LEU A 200 -3.67 5.26 16.11
CA LEU A 200 -3.58 5.04 17.56
C LEU A 200 -3.59 6.34 18.37
N TYR A 201 -3.27 7.48 17.76
CA TYR A 201 -3.33 8.78 18.43
C TYR A 201 -4.76 9.32 18.59
N TYR A 202 -5.73 8.71 17.92
CA TYR A 202 -7.13 9.14 17.89
C TYR A 202 -8.09 8.20 18.61
N LEU A 203 -7.58 7.10 19.17
CA LEU A 203 -8.31 6.15 20.03
C LEU A 203 -8.05 6.47 21.50
#